data_AF-A0A640KWG1-F1
#
_entry.id   AF-A0A640KWG1-F1
#
_cell.length_a   1.000
_cell.length_b   1.000
_cell.length_c   1.000
_cell.angle_alpha   90.00
_cell.angle_beta   90.00
_cell.angle_gamma   90.00
#
_symmetry.space_group_name_H-M   'P 1'
#
loop_
_entity.id
_entity.type
_entity.pdbx_description
1 polymer ?
#
loop_
_entity_poly.entity_id
_entity_poly.type
_entity_poly.pdbx_seq_one_letter_code
_entity_poly.pdbx_strand_id
1 'polypeptide(L)'
;MPVSAAALCEYYGYLPRLVCHTALAPSTRTSVTSSMVPTALHSSLYEADTYPSVRSGEADLPSTYSLRKPLVYKIAELPPKPVPCLRLVIISDTHERHREMSVPNGDVLVHCGDIQEGLNFVRDVKAMLTDFATWFTDSSLHPHPVKLIIAGNHDKAIAAMPTEDVRRLFAPAVYLCEDSVVVEPVGVRFYGSPRSISNSRWSPNTAFQGKKSWGPFMFASARQDDRSTAVSNAPRCSSEQPLSARLEGTTPGGPVDVLIVHQSPDIPRAHHGIEEQPICTYAQQVAPRRVLLCGHLHGAHGMHRLPVPEPVRKSFRVATRDGGGQPEEMARLDEVPFLPCINAAMMVGRFGQNVLLSPSVVDLEL
;
A
#
# COMPACT_ATOMS: atom_id res chain seq x y z
N MET A 1 -17.25 -29.55 -18.20
CA MET A 1 -16.80 -28.42 -17.36
C MET A 1 -15.33 -28.18 -17.65
N PRO A 2 -14.94 -27.04 -18.23
CA PRO A 2 -13.52 -26.72 -18.32
C PRO A 2 -12.96 -26.63 -16.90
N VAL A 3 -11.79 -27.25 -16.69
CA VAL A 3 -11.08 -27.24 -15.41
C VAL A 3 -10.91 -25.79 -14.98
N SER A 4 -11.53 -25.39 -13.87
CA SER A 4 -11.31 -24.07 -13.26
C SER A 4 -9.82 -23.86 -13.16
N ALA A 5 -9.29 -22.81 -13.82
CA ALA A 5 -7.95 -22.35 -13.50
C ALA A 5 -7.88 -22.20 -11.98
N ALA A 6 -6.82 -22.74 -11.37
CA ALA A 6 -6.66 -22.63 -9.93
C ALA A 6 -6.72 -21.14 -9.57
N ALA A 7 -7.59 -20.75 -8.65
CA ALA A 7 -7.64 -19.38 -8.18
C ALA A 7 -6.31 -19.04 -7.49
N LEU A 8 -5.54 -18.12 -8.07
CA LEU A 8 -4.23 -17.70 -7.59
C LEU A 8 -4.31 -16.37 -6.85
N CYS A 9 -3.32 -16.10 -6.00
CA CYS A 9 -3.07 -14.80 -5.38
C CYS A 9 -1.57 -14.50 -5.32
N GLU A 10 -1.23 -13.21 -5.37
CA GLU A 10 0.14 -12.71 -5.24
C GLU A 10 0.40 -12.23 -3.81
N TYR A 11 1.35 -12.86 -3.13
CA TYR A 11 1.74 -12.54 -1.76
C TYR A 11 3.04 -11.73 -1.73
N TYR A 12 2.97 -10.54 -1.14
CA TYR A 12 4.08 -9.58 -1.05
C TYR A 12 4.89 -9.65 0.25
N GLY A 13 4.51 -10.55 1.15
CA GLY A 13 5.22 -10.81 2.40
C GLY A 13 4.72 -9.97 3.58
N TYR A 14 5.53 -10.01 4.64
CA TYR A 14 5.34 -9.23 5.85
C TYR A 14 5.99 -7.86 5.69
N LEU A 15 5.22 -6.80 5.90
CA LEU A 15 5.69 -5.42 5.91
C LEU A 15 5.79 -4.92 7.36
N PRO A 16 7.02 -4.72 7.89
CA PRO A 16 7.18 -4.12 9.20
C PRO A 16 6.68 -2.68 9.19
N ARG A 17 6.36 -2.15 10.36
CA ARG A 17 6.13 -0.70 10.45
C ARG A 17 7.44 0.00 10.13
N LEU A 18 7.39 1.09 9.37
CA LEU A 18 8.53 1.98 9.28
C LEU A 18 8.65 2.63 10.68
N VAL A 19 9.53 2.11 11.57
CA VAL A 19 9.75 2.61 12.94
C VAL A 19 11.17 3.13 13.15
N CYS A 20 11.30 4.22 13.91
CA CYS A 20 12.58 4.67 14.46
C CYS A 20 13.14 3.63 15.46
N HIS A 21 14.21 2.90 15.09
CA HIS A 21 14.95 2.09 16.06
C HIS A 21 15.96 2.96 16.83
N THR A 22 15.57 3.53 17.97
CA THR A 22 16.61 3.98 18.92
C THR A 22 17.20 2.75 19.60
N ALA A 23 18.22 2.11 19.00
CA ALA A 23 19.00 1.10 19.70
C ALA A 23 19.95 1.79 20.68
N LEU A 24 19.76 1.58 21.98
CA LEU A 24 20.81 1.86 22.97
C LEU A 24 21.90 0.80 22.75
N ALA A 25 23.08 1.20 22.26
CA ALA A 25 24.23 0.32 22.25
C ALA A 25 24.55 -0.10 23.70
N PRO A 26 24.69 -1.40 24.01
CA PRO A 26 25.18 -1.83 25.32
C PRO A 26 26.61 -1.31 25.51
N SER A 27 26.83 -0.49 26.53
CA SER A 27 28.17 -0.08 26.93
C SER A 27 28.88 -1.26 27.62
N THR A 28 29.56 -2.10 26.84
CA THR A 28 30.53 -3.05 27.40
C THR A 28 31.91 -2.75 26.86
N ARG A 29 32.60 -1.82 27.53
CA ARG A 29 34.06 -1.82 27.57
C ARG A 29 34.49 -3.02 28.41
N THR A 30 34.94 -4.07 27.75
CA THR A 30 35.82 -5.06 28.37
C THR A 30 36.97 -5.29 27.41
N SER A 31 38.09 -4.64 27.71
CA SER A 31 39.38 -4.89 27.07
C SER A 31 39.85 -6.28 27.48
N VAL A 32 39.97 -7.20 26.53
CA VAL A 32 40.82 -8.37 26.69
C VAL A 32 41.66 -8.52 25.44
N THR A 33 42.95 -8.23 25.60
CA THR A 33 44.01 -8.55 24.66
C THR A 33 44.22 -10.07 24.61
N SER A 34 44.22 -10.67 23.41
CA SER A 34 45.01 -11.88 23.18
C SER A 34 45.30 -12.09 21.70
N SER A 35 46.55 -12.45 21.43
CA SER A 35 47.11 -12.85 20.15
C SER A 35 46.78 -14.32 19.86
N MET A 36 46.63 -14.69 18.58
CA MET A 36 47.41 -15.74 17.91
C MET A 36 46.84 -16.15 16.54
N VAL A 37 47.74 -16.74 15.77
CA VAL A 37 47.85 -17.02 14.32
C VAL A 37 46.80 -18.04 13.80
N PRO A 38 46.41 -17.98 12.50
CA PRO A 38 45.35 -18.81 11.93
C PRO A 38 45.81 -20.22 11.52
N THR A 39 44.92 -21.21 11.63
CA THR A 39 45.07 -22.51 10.98
C THR A 39 43.81 -22.82 10.18
N ALA A 40 43.99 -23.14 8.90
CA ALA A 40 42.94 -23.49 7.95
C ALA A 40 42.49 -24.95 8.12
N LEU A 41 41.19 -25.23 7.89
CA LEU A 41 40.69 -26.23 6.92
C LEU A 41 39.15 -26.34 6.93
N HIS A 42 38.58 -25.92 5.80
CA HIS A 42 37.56 -26.58 4.97
C HIS A 42 36.08 -26.76 5.40
N SER A 43 35.22 -26.18 4.53
CA SER A 43 33.96 -26.70 3.96
C SER A 43 32.68 -26.66 4.83
N SER A 44 31.51 -26.24 4.34
CA SER A 44 31.06 -25.78 3.02
C SER A 44 29.59 -25.30 3.12
N LEU A 45 29.14 -24.60 2.05
CA LEU A 45 27.75 -24.32 1.66
C LEU A 45 27.07 -23.04 2.23
N TYR A 46 27.57 -21.89 1.78
CA TYR A 46 26.71 -20.82 1.26
C TYR A 46 27.29 -20.41 -0.10
N GLU A 47 26.60 -20.76 -1.19
CA GLU A 47 26.91 -20.22 -2.51
C GLU A 47 26.55 -18.73 -2.50
N ALA A 48 27.58 -17.92 -2.73
CA ALA A 48 27.53 -16.49 -2.89
C ALA A 48 27.18 -16.16 -4.34
N ASP A 49 26.12 -15.39 -4.55
CA ASP A 49 25.99 -14.66 -5.81
C ASP A 49 26.96 -13.48 -5.81
N THR A 50 27.90 -13.60 -6.76
CA THR A 50 28.96 -12.69 -7.17
C THR A 50 28.54 -11.23 -7.34
N TYR A 51 29.28 -10.32 -6.70
CA TYR A 51 29.32 -8.89 -7.07
C TYR A 51 30.07 -8.71 -8.41
N PRO A 52 29.55 -7.92 -9.38
CA PRO A 52 30.37 -7.46 -10.49
C PRO A 52 31.21 -6.26 -10.09
N SER A 53 32.43 -6.25 -10.61
CA SER A 53 33.42 -5.20 -10.46
C SER A 53 32.98 -3.89 -11.12
N VAL A 54 33.26 -2.79 -10.43
CA VAL A 54 33.01 -1.42 -10.88
C VAL A 54 33.87 -1.10 -12.10
N ARG A 55 33.23 -0.87 -13.25
CA ARG A 55 33.81 -0.08 -14.34
C ARG A 55 33.16 1.30 -14.34
N SER A 56 34.01 2.31 -14.26
CA SER A 56 33.68 3.72 -14.36
C SER A 56 33.15 4.08 -15.75
N GLY A 57 32.04 4.80 -15.81
CA GLY A 57 31.67 5.62 -16.96
C GLY A 57 30.42 5.17 -17.72
N GLU A 58 29.27 5.17 -17.04
CA GLU A 58 27.98 5.67 -17.55
C GLU A 58 27.07 5.70 -16.32
N ALA A 59 26.59 6.88 -15.94
CA ALA A 59 25.66 7.01 -14.82
C ALA A 59 24.32 6.43 -15.27
N ASP A 60 24.10 5.14 -15.00
CA ASP A 60 22.77 4.56 -15.03
C ASP A 60 21.89 5.37 -14.08
N LEU A 61 21.05 6.23 -14.65
CA LEU A 61 19.95 6.86 -13.91
C LEU A 61 19.13 5.72 -13.32
N PRO A 62 18.96 5.63 -11.99
CA PRO A 62 18.20 4.54 -11.42
C PRO A 62 16.77 4.62 -11.97
N SER A 63 16.37 3.63 -12.78
CA SER A 63 14.96 3.34 -12.99
C SER A 63 14.39 3.02 -11.62
N THR A 64 13.78 4.00 -10.97
CA THR A 64 13.72 4.08 -9.50
C THR A 64 12.62 3.19 -8.90
N TYR A 65 11.83 2.53 -9.75
CA TYR A 65 10.84 1.53 -9.37
C TYR A 65 11.36 0.13 -9.71
N SER A 66 12.17 -0.46 -8.81
CA SER A 66 12.50 -1.88 -8.94
C SER A 66 11.32 -2.73 -8.50
N LEU A 67 10.70 -3.43 -9.45
CA LEU A 67 9.62 -4.36 -9.16
C LEU A 67 10.14 -5.53 -8.32
N ARG A 68 9.52 -5.79 -7.17
CA ARG A 68 9.73 -7.05 -6.45
C ARG A 68 8.73 -8.07 -7.00
N LYS A 69 9.22 -9.24 -7.40
CA LYS A 69 8.35 -10.35 -7.78
C LYS A 69 7.60 -10.87 -6.53
N PRO A 70 6.28 -11.02 -6.60
CA PRO A 70 5.51 -11.62 -5.52
C PRO A 70 5.76 -13.14 -5.47
N LEU A 71 5.43 -13.73 -4.33
CA LEU A 71 5.23 -15.17 -4.23
C LEU A 71 3.81 -15.48 -4.73
N VAL A 72 3.65 -16.45 -5.62
CA VAL A 72 2.34 -16.82 -6.16
C VAL A 72 1.85 -18.08 -5.46
N TYR A 73 0.66 -18.00 -4.88
CA TYR A 73 0.01 -19.13 -4.21
C TYR A 73 -1.32 -19.45 -4.88
N LYS A 74 -1.74 -20.71 -4.83
CA LYS A 74 -3.18 -20.99 -4.92
C LYS A 74 -3.84 -20.41 -3.67
N ILE A 75 -5.03 -19.84 -3.80
CA ILE A 75 -5.74 -19.23 -2.66
C ILE A 75 -5.89 -20.20 -1.48
N ALA A 76 -6.17 -21.48 -1.76
CA ALA A 76 -6.29 -22.52 -0.73
C ALA A 76 -4.95 -22.89 -0.04
N GLU A 77 -3.82 -22.51 -0.62
CA GLU A 77 -2.46 -22.79 -0.15
C GLU A 77 -1.78 -21.52 0.39
N LEU A 78 -2.50 -20.40 0.53
CA LEU A 78 -1.97 -19.16 1.08
C LEU A 78 -1.46 -19.41 2.51
N PRO A 79 -0.21 -19.02 2.85
CA PRO A 79 0.38 -19.33 4.14
C PRO A 79 -0.44 -18.72 5.28
N PRO A 80 -0.48 -19.37 6.47
CA PRO A 80 -1.17 -18.82 7.63
C PRO A 80 -0.61 -17.45 7.99
N LYS A 81 -1.48 -16.60 8.53
CA LYS A 81 -1.13 -15.24 8.94
C LYS A 81 -0.11 -15.26 10.10
N PRO A 82 1.06 -14.60 9.99
CA PRO A 82 1.97 -14.41 11.12
C PRO A 82 1.27 -13.62 12.24
N VAL A 83 1.55 -13.93 13.51
CA VAL A 83 0.99 -13.19 14.66
C VAL A 83 2.11 -12.40 15.34
N PRO A 84 1.93 -11.08 15.63
CA PRO A 84 0.73 -10.26 15.41
C PRO A 84 0.78 -9.45 14.10
N CYS A 85 -0.15 -9.73 13.17
CA CYS A 85 -0.25 -8.96 11.92
C CYS A 85 -1.71 -8.76 11.42
N LEU A 86 -1.89 -7.79 10.52
CA LEU A 86 -3.12 -7.50 9.79
C LEU A 86 -2.94 -7.87 8.32
N ARG A 87 -3.71 -8.85 7.83
CA ARG A 87 -3.67 -9.30 6.43
C ARG A 87 -4.58 -8.45 5.57
N LEU A 88 -3.99 -7.72 4.63
CA LEU A 88 -4.72 -6.97 3.61
C LEU A 88 -4.84 -7.82 2.34
N VAL A 89 -6.05 -7.85 1.78
CA VAL A 89 -6.34 -8.37 0.45
C VAL A 89 -6.74 -7.20 -0.43
N ILE A 90 -6.06 -7.00 -1.54
CA ILE A 90 -6.15 -5.80 -2.35
C ILE A 90 -6.53 -6.22 -3.77
N ILE A 91 -7.57 -5.58 -4.29
CA ILE A 91 -8.05 -5.70 -5.66
C ILE A 91 -8.31 -4.30 -6.23
N SER A 92 -8.37 -4.18 -7.54
CA SER A 92 -8.67 -2.93 -8.24
C SER A 92 -9.02 -3.23 -9.69
N ASP A 93 -9.54 -2.23 -10.41
CA ASP A 93 -9.71 -2.28 -11.87
C ASP A 93 -10.57 -3.49 -12.27
N THR A 94 -11.67 -3.70 -11.54
CA THR A 94 -12.53 -4.87 -11.73
C THR A 94 -13.35 -4.79 -13.00
N HIS A 95 -13.62 -3.58 -13.50
CA HIS A 95 -14.29 -3.31 -14.77
C HIS A 95 -15.49 -4.24 -15.04
N GLU A 96 -16.38 -4.36 -14.06
CA GLU A 96 -17.62 -5.15 -14.16
C GLU A 96 -17.41 -6.68 -14.26
N ARG A 97 -16.17 -7.18 -14.11
CA ARG A 97 -15.78 -8.60 -14.16
C ARG A 97 -15.59 -9.23 -12.77
N HIS A 98 -16.07 -8.58 -11.71
CA HIS A 98 -15.94 -9.05 -10.32
C HIS A 98 -16.47 -10.48 -10.11
N ARG A 99 -17.48 -10.92 -10.87
CA ARG A 99 -18.02 -12.29 -10.82
C ARG A 99 -17.06 -13.37 -11.33
N GLU A 100 -16.01 -12.98 -12.06
CA GLU A 100 -14.97 -13.89 -12.55
C GLU A 100 -13.80 -14.00 -11.56
N MET A 101 -13.82 -13.22 -10.48
CA MET A 101 -12.70 -13.11 -9.56
C MET A 101 -12.87 -14.04 -8.36
N SER A 102 -11.75 -14.63 -7.95
CA SER A 102 -11.64 -15.34 -6.68
C SER A 102 -10.76 -14.53 -5.75
N VAL A 103 -11.26 -14.20 -4.57
CA VAL A 103 -10.59 -13.31 -3.60
C VAL A 103 -10.21 -14.13 -2.37
N PRO A 104 -8.94 -14.16 -1.94
CA PRO A 104 -8.53 -14.88 -0.74
C PRO A 104 -9.12 -14.25 0.52
N ASN A 105 -9.16 -15.00 1.61
CA ASN A 105 -9.56 -14.46 2.91
C ASN A 105 -8.45 -13.59 3.52
N GLY A 106 -8.86 -12.60 4.31
CA GLY A 106 -7.98 -11.71 5.06
C GLY A 106 -8.76 -10.91 6.11
N ASP A 107 -8.08 -9.95 6.75
CA ASP A 107 -8.67 -9.10 7.77
C ASP A 107 -9.32 -7.84 7.16
N VAL A 108 -8.71 -7.31 6.10
CA VAL A 108 -9.19 -6.11 5.40
C VAL A 108 -9.19 -6.37 3.90
N LEU A 109 -10.36 -6.26 3.26
CA LEU A 109 -10.48 -6.22 1.80
C LEU A 109 -10.45 -4.77 1.33
N VAL A 110 -9.60 -4.46 0.36
CA VAL A 110 -9.45 -3.11 -0.21
C VAL A 110 -9.73 -3.17 -1.71
N HIS A 111 -10.62 -2.30 -2.21
CA HIS A 111 -10.81 -2.07 -3.64
C HIS A 111 -10.30 -0.67 -4.05
N CYS A 112 -9.25 -0.61 -4.86
CA CYS A 112 -8.55 0.64 -5.23
C CYS A 112 -9.18 1.39 -6.44
N GLY A 113 -10.43 1.13 -6.79
CA GLY A 113 -11.19 1.88 -7.80
C GLY A 113 -11.27 1.20 -9.15
N ASP A 114 -11.94 1.86 -10.10
CA ASP A 114 -12.26 1.34 -11.45
C ASP A 114 -13.14 0.08 -11.40
N ILE A 115 -14.31 0.26 -10.80
CA ILE A 115 -15.38 -0.73 -10.79
C ILE A 115 -16.03 -0.82 -12.17
N GLN A 116 -16.21 0.33 -12.83
CA GLN A 116 -16.90 0.46 -14.11
C GLN A 116 -15.97 0.22 -15.29
N GLU A 117 -16.47 -0.31 -16.42
CA GLU A 117 -15.71 -0.38 -17.68
C GLU A 117 -15.60 1.02 -18.34
N GLY A 118 -16.43 1.98 -17.94
CA GLY A 118 -16.31 3.41 -18.29
C GLY A 118 -16.93 3.85 -19.63
N LEU A 119 -17.30 2.91 -20.52
CA LEU A 119 -17.78 3.21 -21.88
C LEU A 119 -19.22 2.79 -22.22
N ASN A 120 -19.93 2.09 -21.33
CA ASN A 120 -21.26 1.54 -21.64
C ASN A 120 -22.41 2.44 -21.14
N PHE A 121 -22.67 3.54 -21.86
CA PHE A 121 -23.77 4.48 -21.57
C PHE A 121 -25.19 3.90 -21.78
N VAL A 122 -25.31 2.72 -22.40
CA VAL A 122 -26.60 2.07 -22.71
C VAL A 122 -27.05 1.11 -21.59
N ARG A 123 -26.17 0.84 -20.61
CA ARG A 123 -26.44 -0.12 -19.53
C ARG A 123 -27.15 0.55 -18.35
N ASP A 124 -27.99 -0.21 -17.64
CA ASP A 124 -28.49 0.19 -16.32
C ASP A 124 -27.32 0.22 -15.32
N VAL A 125 -26.74 1.41 -15.16
CA VAL A 125 -25.60 1.66 -14.29
C VAL A 125 -25.95 1.40 -12.83
N LYS A 126 -27.19 1.69 -12.41
CA LYS A 126 -27.62 1.46 -11.03
C LYS A 126 -27.66 -0.03 -10.73
N ALA A 127 -28.22 -0.84 -11.64
CA ALA A 127 -28.22 -2.30 -11.49
C ALA A 127 -26.80 -2.86 -11.44
N MET A 128 -25.88 -2.37 -12.28
CA MET A 128 -24.48 -2.78 -12.27
C MET A 128 -23.78 -2.45 -10.94
N LEU A 129 -23.91 -1.21 -10.45
CA LEU A 129 -23.31 -0.81 -9.18
C LEU A 129 -23.90 -1.59 -7.99
N THR A 130 -25.21 -1.89 -8.05
CA THR A 130 -25.89 -2.73 -7.05
C THR A 130 -25.36 -4.17 -7.07
N ASP A 131 -25.13 -4.74 -8.26
CA ASP A 131 -24.56 -6.09 -8.40
C ASP A 131 -23.14 -6.17 -7.83
N PHE A 132 -22.30 -5.19 -8.16
CA PHE A 132 -20.95 -5.12 -7.61
C PHE A 132 -20.96 -4.91 -6.10
N ALA A 133 -21.78 -3.99 -5.57
CA ALA A 133 -21.90 -3.76 -4.13
C ALA A 133 -22.38 -5.01 -3.38
N THR A 134 -23.35 -5.75 -3.96
CA THR A 134 -23.84 -7.01 -3.41
C THR A 134 -22.72 -8.05 -3.35
N TRP A 135 -21.95 -8.20 -4.43
CA TRP A 135 -20.80 -9.10 -4.46
C TRP A 135 -19.74 -8.71 -3.44
N PHE A 136 -19.32 -7.44 -3.42
CA PHE A 136 -18.23 -6.96 -2.58
C PHE A 136 -18.54 -7.05 -1.08
N THR A 137 -19.81 -6.86 -0.71
CA THR A 137 -20.27 -6.88 0.70
C THR A 137 -20.71 -8.25 1.19
N ASP A 138 -20.88 -9.24 0.30
CA ASP A 138 -21.31 -10.60 0.65
C ASP A 138 -20.32 -11.25 1.64
N SER A 139 -20.77 -11.50 2.86
CA SER A 139 -19.95 -12.09 3.92
C SER A 139 -19.61 -13.56 3.69
N SER A 140 -20.39 -14.27 2.87
CA SER A 140 -20.11 -15.66 2.50
C SER A 140 -19.01 -15.76 1.43
N LEU A 141 -18.94 -14.78 0.52
CA LEU A 141 -17.88 -14.69 -0.48
C LEU A 141 -16.62 -14.01 0.07
N HIS A 142 -16.80 -12.98 0.89
CA HIS A 142 -15.75 -12.13 1.41
C HIS A 142 -15.90 -11.99 2.93
N PRO A 143 -15.41 -12.97 3.72
CA PRO A 143 -15.56 -13.00 5.17
C PRO A 143 -14.69 -11.97 5.91
N HIS A 144 -14.02 -11.07 5.17
CA HIS A 144 -13.25 -9.94 5.69
C HIS A 144 -14.10 -9.10 6.65
N PRO A 145 -13.68 -8.94 7.93
CA PRO A 145 -14.36 -8.07 8.89
C PRO A 145 -14.44 -6.62 8.44
N VAL A 146 -13.40 -6.12 7.77
CA VAL A 146 -13.34 -4.76 7.25
C VAL A 146 -13.23 -4.79 5.73
N LYS A 147 -14.00 -3.91 5.08
CA LYS A 147 -14.00 -3.72 3.63
C LYS A 147 -13.90 -2.23 3.33
N LEU A 148 -12.86 -1.82 2.61
CA LEU A 148 -12.59 -0.43 2.24
C LEU A 148 -12.65 -0.29 0.73
N ILE A 149 -13.24 0.80 0.24
CA ILE A 149 -13.37 1.03 -1.19
C ILE A 149 -13.19 2.51 -1.54
N ILE A 150 -12.46 2.75 -2.63
CA ILE A 150 -12.41 4.05 -3.31
C ILE A 150 -12.93 3.88 -4.75
N ALA A 151 -13.16 5.00 -5.42
CA ALA A 151 -13.48 5.05 -6.84
C ALA A 151 -12.22 5.36 -7.69
N GLY A 152 -12.30 5.12 -9.00
CA GLY A 152 -11.26 5.40 -9.98
C GLY A 152 -11.71 6.28 -11.15
N ASN A 153 -10.88 6.40 -12.19
CA ASN A 153 -11.18 7.27 -13.35
C ASN A 153 -12.30 6.77 -14.27
N HIS A 154 -12.66 5.49 -14.24
CA HIS A 154 -13.80 4.94 -14.96
C HIS A 154 -15.13 5.14 -14.21
N ASP A 155 -15.09 5.43 -12.92
CA ASP A 155 -16.26 5.43 -12.03
C ASP A 155 -17.08 6.73 -12.09
N LYS A 156 -17.45 7.15 -13.30
CA LYS A 156 -18.19 8.40 -13.54
C LYS A 156 -19.54 8.45 -12.84
N ALA A 157 -20.22 7.31 -12.71
CA ALA A 157 -21.51 7.27 -12.05
C ALA A 157 -21.37 7.51 -10.56
N ILE A 158 -20.31 6.95 -9.95
CA ILE A 158 -19.94 7.25 -8.57
C ILE A 158 -19.58 8.72 -8.41
N ALA A 159 -18.78 9.28 -9.34
CA ALA A 159 -18.42 10.71 -9.32
C ALA A 159 -19.62 11.65 -9.47
N ALA A 160 -20.71 11.20 -10.09
CA ALA A 160 -21.94 11.98 -10.27
C ALA A 160 -22.92 11.85 -9.10
N MET A 161 -22.69 10.91 -8.17
CA MET A 161 -23.53 10.70 -7.00
C MET A 161 -23.05 11.53 -5.80
N PRO A 162 -23.96 11.96 -4.90
CA PRO A 162 -23.57 12.44 -3.57
C PRO A 162 -22.81 11.36 -2.81
N THR A 163 -21.72 11.73 -2.12
CA THR A 163 -20.87 10.80 -1.36
C THR A 163 -21.66 9.93 -0.37
N GLU A 164 -22.69 10.48 0.27
CA GLU A 164 -23.54 9.73 1.20
C GLU A 164 -24.38 8.64 0.51
N ASP A 165 -24.79 8.84 -0.74
CA ASP A 165 -25.49 7.81 -1.50
C ASP A 165 -24.55 6.68 -1.91
N VAL A 166 -23.30 7.02 -2.23
CA VAL A 166 -22.24 6.03 -2.49
C VAL A 166 -21.96 5.22 -1.21
N ARG A 167 -21.84 5.88 -0.05
CA ARG A 167 -21.66 5.21 1.25
C ARG A 167 -22.83 4.28 1.57
N ARG A 168 -24.07 4.70 1.32
CA ARG A 168 -25.26 3.84 1.49
C ARG A 168 -25.25 2.63 0.57
N LEU A 169 -24.85 2.82 -0.69
CA LEU A 169 -24.78 1.74 -1.68
C LEU A 169 -23.78 0.64 -1.26
N PHE A 170 -22.62 1.03 -0.73
CA PHE A 170 -21.56 0.09 -0.37
C PHE A 170 -21.62 -0.44 1.06
N ALA A 171 -22.53 0.05 1.90
CA ALA A 171 -22.65 -0.41 3.30
C ALA A 171 -22.86 -1.95 3.37
N PRO A 172 -22.18 -2.66 4.29
CA PRO A 172 -21.36 -2.15 5.39
C PRO A 172 -19.88 -1.84 5.03
N ALA A 173 -19.46 -1.96 3.77
CA ALA A 173 -18.14 -1.51 3.38
C ALA A 173 -18.02 0.03 3.49
N VAL A 174 -16.81 0.51 3.79
CA VAL A 174 -16.54 1.93 3.98
C VAL A 174 -16.02 2.53 2.68
N TYR A 175 -16.82 3.39 2.06
CA TYR A 175 -16.39 4.20 0.93
C TYR A 175 -15.60 5.43 1.40
N LEU A 176 -14.36 5.57 0.92
CA LEU A 176 -13.47 6.68 1.24
C LEU A 176 -13.37 7.66 0.06
N CYS A 177 -13.57 8.94 0.33
CA CYS A 177 -13.42 9.99 -0.68
C CYS A 177 -12.76 11.22 -0.07
N GLU A 178 -11.42 11.23 -0.05
CA GLU A 178 -10.64 12.18 0.76
C GLU A 178 -10.89 12.01 2.26
N ASP A 179 -11.00 10.76 2.70
CA ASP A 179 -11.35 10.43 4.08
C ASP A 179 -10.32 9.49 4.70
N SER A 180 -10.19 9.60 6.01
CA SER A 180 -9.47 8.68 6.87
C SER A 180 -10.43 7.73 7.58
N VAL A 181 -9.95 6.52 7.82
CA VAL A 181 -10.62 5.49 8.60
C VAL A 181 -9.57 4.78 9.46
N VAL A 182 -9.92 4.46 10.69
CA VAL A 182 -9.08 3.66 11.58
C VAL A 182 -9.69 2.28 11.78
N VAL A 183 -8.87 1.25 11.71
CA VAL A 183 -9.26 -0.12 12.01
C VAL A 183 -9.00 -0.39 13.49
N GLU A 184 -10.05 -0.63 14.24
CA GLU A 184 -10.01 -0.87 15.69
C GLU A 184 -10.18 -2.37 15.99
N PRO A 185 -9.58 -2.89 17.09
CA PRO A 185 -8.79 -2.17 18.10
C PRO A 185 -7.30 -1.99 17.73
N VAL A 186 -6.86 -2.49 16.56
CA VAL A 186 -5.44 -2.52 16.18
C VAL A 186 -4.84 -1.14 15.88
N GLY A 187 -5.67 -0.11 15.67
CA GLY A 187 -5.24 1.27 15.50
C GLY A 187 -4.59 1.59 14.15
N VAL A 188 -4.66 0.68 13.17
CA VAL A 188 -4.09 0.88 11.83
C VAL A 188 -4.95 1.86 11.05
N ARG A 189 -4.36 2.94 10.56
CA ARG A 189 -5.08 4.02 9.89
C ARG A 189 -4.86 4.03 8.39
N PHE A 190 -5.98 4.15 7.67
CA PHE A 190 -6.04 4.27 6.24
C PHE A 190 -6.48 5.68 5.86
N TYR A 191 -5.99 6.18 4.73
CA TYR A 191 -6.50 7.37 4.08
C TYR A 191 -6.79 7.04 2.61
N GLY A 192 -8.01 7.32 2.15
CA GLY A 192 -8.48 6.94 0.82
C GLY A 192 -8.84 8.13 -0.06
N SER A 193 -8.36 8.12 -1.30
CA SER A 193 -8.62 9.16 -2.29
C SER A 193 -8.91 8.58 -3.68
N PRO A 194 -10.02 8.98 -4.32
CA PRO A 194 -10.32 8.58 -5.70
C PRO A 194 -9.65 9.48 -6.73
N ARG A 195 -8.77 10.40 -6.32
CA ARG A 195 -8.07 11.33 -7.23
C ARG A 195 -7.40 10.57 -8.36
N SER A 196 -7.60 11.06 -9.58
CA SER A 196 -6.98 10.50 -10.78
C SER A 196 -6.44 11.60 -11.68
N ILE A 197 -5.65 11.21 -12.68
CA ILE A 197 -5.27 12.06 -13.81
C ILE A 197 -5.77 11.46 -15.13
N SER A 198 -5.82 12.31 -16.14
CA SER A 198 -6.16 11.90 -17.50
C SER A 198 -5.06 11.01 -18.09
N ASN A 199 -5.44 9.81 -18.53
CA ASN A 199 -4.53 8.84 -19.14
C ASN A 199 -3.98 9.29 -20.49
N SER A 200 -4.79 10.05 -21.24
CA SER A 200 -4.44 10.65 -22.52
C SER A 200 -5.43 11.78 -22.83
N ARG A 201 -5.06 12.70 -23.73
CA ARG A 201 -5.93 13.81 -24.15
C ARG A 201 -7.32 13.39 -24.65
N TRP A 202 -7.45 12.15 -25.11
CA TRP A 202 -8.68 11.60 -25.69
C TRP A 202 -9.31 10.51 -24.83
N SER A 203 -8.80 10.26 -23.63
CA SER A 203 -9.35 9.24 -22.76
C SER A 203 -10.77 9.65 -22.33
N PRO A 204 -11.77 8.77 -22.49
CA PRO A 204 -13.11 9.04 -22.03
C PRO A 204 -13.21 8.92 -20.51
N ASN A 205 -12.23 8.34 -19.82
CA ASN A 205 -12.28 8.02 -18.39
C ASN A 205 -11.79 9.24 -17.61
N THR A 206 -12.72 10.08 -17.18
CA THR A 206 -12.46 11.42 -16.65
C THR A 206 -12.94 11.65 -15.21
N ALA A 207 -13.41 10.60 -14.53
CA ALA A 207 -13.90 10.71 -13.16
C ALA A 207 -12.76 11.13 -12.22
N PHE A 208 -13.06 12.03 -11.28
CA PHE A 208 -12.12 12.50 -10.23
C PHE A 208 -10.82 13.19 -10.72
N GLN A 209 -10.81 13.79 -11.92
CA GLN A 209 -9.65 14.50 -12.50
C GLN A 209 -9.58 16.01 -12.22
N GLY A 210 -10.13 16.46 -11.09
CA GLY A 210 -10.15 17.88 -10.74
C GLY A 210 -8.75 18.44 -10.43
N LYS A 211 -8.33 19.53 -11.10
CA LYS A 211 -7.02 20.17 -10.84
C LYS A 211 -6.85 20.67 -9.39
N LYS A 212 -7.94 21.15 -8.77
CA LYS A 212 -7.94 21.56 -7.35
C LYS A 212 -7.62 20.40 -6.42
N SER A 213 -7.92 19.18 -6.86
CA SER A 213 -7.68 17.94 -6.13
C SER A 213 -6.21 17.50 -6.15
N TRP A 214 -5.24 18.31 -6.57
CA TRP A 214 -3.81 17.99 -6.43
C TRP A 214 -3.01 19.13 -5.81
N GLY A 215 -3.71 20.11 -5.23
CA GLY A 215 -3.07 21.23 -4.52
C GLY A 215 -2.24 20.74 -3.32
N PRO A 216 -1.10 21.39 -3.00
CA PRO A 216 -0.30 21.01 -1.86
C PRO A 216 -1.04 21.10 -0.52
N PHE A 217 -0.95 20.05 0.28
CA PHE A 217 -1.40 20.02 1.67
C PHE A 217 -0.50 19.09 2.49
N MET A 218 -0.61 19.14 3.80
CA MET A 218 0.03 18.19 4.69
C MET A 218 -0.80 18.09 5.97
N PHE A 219 -1.08 16.87 6.42
CA PHE A 219 -1.76 16.69 7.69
C PHE A 219 -0.82 17.06 8.84
N ALA A 220 -1.34 17.74 9.87
CA ALA A 220 -0.57 17.98 11.09
C ALA A 220 -0.08 16.67 11.72
N SER A 221 -0.87 15.59 11.58
CA SER A 221 -0.54 14.26 12.06
C SER A 221 0.65 13.60 11.35
N ALA A 222 1.01 14.03 10.14
CA ALA A 222 2.17 13.51 9.42
C ALA A 222 3.49 13.72 10.21
N ARG A 223 3.54 14.76 11.05
CA ARG A 223 4.69 15.13 11.87
C ARG A 223 4.66 14.59 13.30
N GLN A 224 3.60 13.89 13.71
CA GLN A 224 3.47 13.37 15.08
C GLN A 224 4.31 12.11 15.27
N ASP A 225 5.12 12.03 16.31
CA ASP A 225 5.84 10.79 16.62
C ASP A 225 4.89 9.72 17.15
N ASP A 226 5.16 8.45 16.80
CA ASP A 226 4.40 7.28 17.31
C ASP A 226 4.30 7.26 18.85
N ARG A 227 5.28 7.85 19.55
CA ARG A 227 5.32 7.94 21.01
C ARG A 227 4.32 8.93 21.60
N SER A 228 3.89 9.93 20.85
CA SER A 228 2.90 10.92 21.34
C SER A 228 1.49 10.33 21.44
N THR A 229 1.20 9.29 20.66
CA THR A 229 -0.01 8.45 20.75
C THR A 229 0.09 7.36 21.83
N ALA A 230 1.24 7.20 22.48
CA ALA A 230 1.50 6.15 23.46
C ALA A 230 1.22 6.57 24.91
N VAL A 231 0.10 7.26 25.21
CA VAL A 231 -0.62 7.14 26.50
C VAL A 231 -2.09 7.55 26.29
N SER A 232 -2.86 6.76 25.55
CA SER A 232 -4.26 6.60 25.95
C SER A 232 -4.29 5.33 26.78
N ASN A 233 -4.76 5.43 28.03
CA ASN A 233 -5.12 4.28 28.87
C ASN A 233 -6.33 3.55 28.25
N ALA A 234 -6.21 3.11 27.00
CA ALA A 234 -7.12 2.13 26.46
C ALA A 234 -6.89 0.86 27.28
N PRO A 235 -7.94 0.26 27.87
CA PRO A 235 -7.80 -1.01 28.57
C PRO A 235 -7.09 -1.97 27.62
N ARG A 236 -6.11 -2.73 28.13
CA ARG A 236 -5.47 -3.82 27.36
C ARG A 236 -6.61 -4.64 26.75
N CYS A 237 -6.87 -4.41 25.48
CA CYS A 237 -8.04 -4.96 24.83
C CYS A 237 -7.86 -6.47 24.83
N SER A 238 -8.83 -7.19 25.38
CA SER A 238 -8.86 -8.64 25.29
C SER A 238 -8.80 -9.02 23.80
N SER A 239 -8.13 -10.13 23.51
CA SER A 239 -7.89 -10.68 22.17
C SER A 239 -9.16 -11.11 21.41
N GLU A 240 -10.33 -10.57 21.75
CA GLU A 240 -11.64 -11.04 21.32
C GLU A 240 -12.55 -9.96 20.72
N GLN A 241 -12.14 -8.68 20.71
CA GLN A 241 -12.94 -7.68 20.00
C GLN A 241 -12.82 -7.87 18.48
N PRO A 242 -13.95 -8.00 17.75
CA PRO A 242 -13.91 -8.14 16.30
C PRO A 242 -13.36 -6.86 15.67
N LEU A 243 -12.58 -7.02 14.59
CA LEU A 243 -12.09 -5.87 13.82
C LEU A 243 -13.27 -5.08 13.26
N SER A 244 -13.18 -3.75 13.39
CA SER A 244 -14.15 -2.83 12.83
C SER A 244 -13.47 -1.59 12.27
N ALA A 245 -14.14 -0.88 11.37
CA ALA A 245 -13.63 0.34 10.76
C ALA A 245 -14.44 1.54 11.24
N ARG A 246 -13.76 2.53 11.81
CA ARG A 246 -14.35 3.79 12.24
C ARG A 246 -13.89 4.93 11.34
N LEU A 247 -14.84 5.52 10.61
CA LEU A 247 -14.60 6.67 9.74
C LEU A 247 -14.21 7.89 10.59
N GLU A 248 -13.10 8.54 10.25
CA GLU A 248 -12.62 9.77 10.89
C GLU A 248 -12.95 11.03 10.05
N GLY A 249 -13.33 10.84 8.78
CA GLY A 249 -13.61 11.93 7.84
C GLY A 249 -12.32 12.50 7.24
N THR A 250 -12.34 13.75 6.80
CA THR A 250 -11.26 14.33 5.97
C THR A 250 -9.94 14.59 6.69
N THR A 251 -9.95 14.59 8.03
CA THR A 251 -8.77 14.85 8.84
C THR A 251 -8.42 13.59 9.65
N PRO A 252 -7.31 12.91 9.34
CA PRO A 252 -6.80 11.80 10.14
C PRO A 252 -6.67 12.15 11.61
N GLY A 253 -7.13 11.27 12.50
CA GLY A 253 -6.97 11.43 13.96
C GLY A 253 -5.52 11.21 14.45
N GLY A 254 -4.65 10.73 13.57
CA GLY A 254 -3.24 10.45 13.84
C GLY A 254 -2.48 10.17 12.54
N PRO A 255 -1.23 9.69 12.62
CA PRO A 255 -0.46 9.33 11.45
C PRO A 255 -1.18 8.29 10.58
N VAL A 256 -1.02 8.41 9.26
CA VAL A 256 -1.58 7.45 8.30
C VAL A 256 -0.59 6.31 8.11
N ASP A 257 -1.05 5.06 8.26
CA ASP A 257 -0.23 3.88 7.99
C ASP A 257 -0.33 3.48 6.51
N VAL A 258 -1.54 3.50 5.96
CA VAL A 258 -1.85 3.02 4.62
C VAL A 258 -2.53 4.11 3.78
N LEU A 259 -1.98 4.39 2.61
CA LEU A 259 -2.61 5.29 1.63
C LEU A 259 -3.27 4.46 0.53
N ILE A 260 -4.56 4.66 0.29
CA ILE A 260 -5.31 4.05 -0.82
C ILE A 260 -5.60 5.13 -1.85
N VAL A 261 -5.12 4.92 -3.06
CA VAL A 261 -5.29 5.82 -4.20
C VAL A 261 -5.63 5.01 -5.44
N HIS A 262 -6.31 5.59 -6.41
CA HIS A 262 -6.56 4.81 -7.63
C HIS A 262 -5.34 4.80 -8.55
N GLN A 263 -4.68 5.94 -8.70
CA GLN A 263 -3.61 6.08 -9.67
C GLN A 263 -2.29 5.44 -9.24
N SER A 264 -1.62 4.71 -10.15
CA SER A 264 -0.26 4.23 -9.92
C SER A 264 0.81 5.28 -10.23
N PRO A 265 2.03 5.12 -9.69
CA PRO A 265 3.22 5.71 -10.28
C PRO A 265 3.29 5.32 -11.76
N ASP A 266 3.46 6.31 -12.63
CA ASP A 266 3.69 6.07 -14.06
C ASP A 266 5.12 5.50 -14.23
N ILE A 267 5.30 4.55 -15.15
CA ILE A 267 6.63 4.33 -15.75
C ILE A 267 7.01 5.67 -16.39
N PRO A 268 8.22 6.23 -16.15
CA PRO A 268 8.59 7.57 -16.61
C PRO A 268 8.18 7.78 -18.08
N ARG A 269 7.10 8.53 -18.32
CA ARG A 269 6.83 9.07 -19.64
C ARG A 269 7.86 10.16 -19.85
N ALA A 270 8.38 10.29 -21.08
CA ALA A 270 9.62 10.98 -21.47
C ALA A 270 9.90 12.42 -20.95
N HIS A 271 9.04 13.01 -20.12
CA HIS A 271 9.08 14.41 -19.69
C HIS A 271 8.89 14.66 -18.18
N HIS A 272 8.79 13.62 -17.32
CA HIS A 272 8.63 13.83 -15.87
C HIS A 272 9.61 13.01 -15.03
N GLY A 273 10.33 13.69 -14.13
CA GLY A 273 11.05 13.04 -13.03
C GLY A 273 10.10 12.35 -12.05
N ILE A 274 10.60 11.39 -11.26
CA ILE A 274 9.81 10.64 -10.26
C ILE A 274 9.11 11.59 -9.28
N GLU A 275 9.82 12.63 -8.84
CA GLU A 275 9.32 13.62 -7.89
C GLU A 275 8.23 14.52 -8.50
N GLU A 276 8.22 14.65 -9.82
CA GLU A 276 7.27 15.48 -10.57
C GLU A 276 5.94 14.76 -10.81
N GLN A 277 5.87 13.45 -10.53
CA GLN A 277 4.61 12.72 -10.64
C GLN A 277 3.63 13.15 -9.54
N PRO A 278 2.37 13.49 -9.88
CA PRO A 278 1.37 13.91 -8.90
C PRO A 278 1.19 12.91 -7.75
N ILE A 279 1.27 11.61 -8.04
CA ILE A 279 1.10 10.55 -7.05
C ILE A 279 2.26 10.46 -6.05
N CYS A 280 3.50 10.65 -6.51
CA CYS A 280 4.67 10.72 -5.63
C CYS A 280 4.58 11.95 -4.73
N THR A 281 4.21 13.09 -5.30
CA THR A 281 3.96 14.32 -4.53
C THR A 281 2.85 14.10 -3.50
N TYR A 282 1.77 13.43 -3.85
CA TYR A 282 0.67 13.14 -2.93
C TYR A 282 1.06 12.16 -1.82
N ALA A 283 1.87 11.14 -2.12
CA ALA A 283 2.45 10.25 -1.12
C ALA A 283 3.34 11.02 -0.12
N GLN A 284 4.12 12.02 -0.59
CA GLN A 284 4.89 12.90 0.30
C GLN A 284 3.99 13.76 1.21
N GLN A 285 2.82 14.19 0.71
CA GLN A 285 1.87 15.05 1.42
C GLN A 285 1.07 14.30 2.49
N VAL A 286 0.60 13.09 2.19
CA VAL A 286 -0.11 12.23 3.13
C VAL A 286 0.86 11.56 4.11
N ALA A 287 2.08 11.26 3.65
CA ALA A 287 3.15 10.65 4.41
C ALA A 287 2.79 9.30 5.07
N PRO A 288 2.33 8.28 4.29
CA PRO A 288 2.00 6.97 4.84
C PRO A 288 3.24 6.30 5.45
N ARG A 289 3.04 5.61 6.57
CA ARG A 289 4.11 4.95 7.34
C ARG A 289 4.36 3.50 6.98
N ARG A 290 3.58 2.88 6.08
CA ARG A 290 3.74 1.44 5.78
C ARG A 290 3.65 1.12 4.30
N VAL A 291 2.55 1.49 3.64
CA VAL A 291 2.29 1.04 2.27
C VAL A 291 1.36 2.02 1.55
N LEU A 292 1.58 2.18 0.25
CA LEU A 292 0.64 2.78 -0.69
C LEU A 292 -0.02 1.66 -1.50
N LEU A 293 -1.35 1.67 -1.56
CA LEU A 293 -2.15 0.73 -2.33
C LEU A 293 -2.76 1.48 -3.51
N CYS A 294 -2.59 0.95 -4.72
CA CYS A 294 -3.14 1.57 -5.92
C CYS A 294 -3.75 0.61 -6.93
N GLY A 295 -4.46 1.21 -7.88
CA GLY A 295 -4.89 0.61 -9.14
C GLY A 295 -4.16 1.22 -10.34
N HIS A 296 -4.83 1.12 -11.48
CA HIS A 296 -4.56 1.71 -12.80
C HIS A 296 -3.13 2.09 -13.21
N LEU A 297 -2.52 1.17 -13.97
CA LEU A 297 -1.85 1.35 -15.28
C LEU A 297 -1.62 -0.08 -15.81
N HIS A 298 -2.12 -0.41 -17.00
CA HIS A 298 -2.15 -1.78 -17.58
C HIS A 298 -0.77 -2.43 -17.90
N GLY A 299 0.29 -2.04 -17.21
CA GLY A 299 1.61 -2.68 -17.26
C GLY A 299 2.39 -2.59 -15.96
N ALA A 300 1.77 -2.07 -14.89
CA ALA A 300 2.41 -1.77 -13.62
C ALA A 300 1.93 -2.65 -12.46
N HIS A 301 1.16 -3.72 -12.70
CA HIS A 301 0.80 -4.69 -11.66
C HIS A 301 2.05 -5.23 -10.95
N GLY A 302 2.05 -5.24 -9.61
CA GLY A 302 3.25 -5.54 -8.84
C GLY A 302 3.52 -4.57 -7.68
N MET A 303 4.62 -4.81 -6.96
CA MET A 303 5.12 -3.88 -5.95
C MET A 303 6.24 -2.99 -6.51
N HIS A 304 5.98 -1.68 -6.50
CA HIS A 304 6.94 -0.61 -6.77
C HIS A 304 7.59 -0.10 -5.48
N ARG A 305 8.77 0.50 -5.62
CA ARG A 305 9.53 1.10 -4.51
C ARG A 305 9.52 2.62 -4.65
N LEU A 306 8.78 3.31 -3.80
CA LEU A 306 8.69 4.78 -3.83
C LEU A 306 9.70 5.42 -2.88
N PRO A 307 10.10 6.67 -3.12
CA PRO A 307 10.82 7.46 -2.13
C PRO A 307 9.99 7.56 -0.83
N VAL A 308 10.65 7.32 0.31
CA VAL A 308 10.02 7.45 1.62
C VAL A 308 9.55 8.90 1.82
N PRO A 309 8.39 9.17 2.43
CA PRO A 309 7.97 10.53 2.76
C PRO A 309 8.99 11.27 3.63
N GLU A 310 9.31 12.53 3.31
CA GLU A 310 10.28 13.32 4.08
C GLU A 310 9.89 13.51 5.57
N PRO A 311 8.61 13.73 5.94
CA PRO A 311 8.21 13.76 7.35
C PRO A 311 8.52 12.44 8.08
N VAL A 312 8.32 11.31 7.39
CA VAL A 312 8.64 9.97 7.91
C VAL A 312 10.15 9.82 8.03
N ARG A 313 10.96 10.21 7.02
CA ARG A 313 12.43 10.18 7.14
C ARG A 313 12.94 11.02 8.32
N LYS A 314 12.36 12.20 8.54
CA LYS A 314 12.74 13.10 9.64
C LYS A 314 12.40 12.54 11.01
N SER A 315 11.22 11.94 11.20
CA SER A 315 10.85 11.33 12.49
C SER A 315 11.77 10.17 12.88
N PHE A 316 12.54 9.61 11.94
CA PHE A 316 13.55 8.59 12.23
C PHE A 316 14.92 9.19 12.55
N ARG A 317 15.29 10.29 11.88
CA ARG A 317 16.59 10.94 12.04
C ARG A 317 16.71 11.80 13.31
N VAL A 318 15.59 12.11 13.98
CA VAL A 318 15.58 12.95 15.19
C VAL A 318 15.61 12.08 16.45
N ALA A 319 16.82 11.70 16.86
CA ALA A 319 17.13 11.33 18.25
C ALA A 319 18.56 11.74 18.63
N THR A 320 18.97 12.97 18.30
CA THR A 320 20.09 13.59 19.02
C THR A 320 19.53 14.22 20.28
N ARG A 321 19.75 13.56 21.42
CA ARG A 321 19.40 14.10 22.73
C ARG A 321 20.23 15.37 22.93
N ASP A 322 19.56 16.52 23.10
CA ASP A 322 20.21 17.78 23.43
C ASP A 322 21.12 17.60 24.65
N GLY A 323 22.41 17.84 24.46
CA GLY A 323 23.42 17.65 25.50
C GLY A 323 24.84 17.72 24.99
N GLY A 324 25.25 18.89 24.48
CA GLY A 324 26.63 19.42 24.37
C GLY A 324 27.83 18.48 24.52
N GLY A 325 27.91 17.40 23.73
CA GLY A 325 29.05 16.48 23.67
C GLY A 325 29.33 16.11 22.22
N GLN A 326 30.62 16.08 21.86
CA GLN A 326 31.15 15.75 20.53
C GLN A 326 30.49 14.49 19.91
N PRO A 327 30.34 14.44 18.57
CA PRO A 327 29.68 13.30 17.92
C PRO A 327 30.59 12.08 17.95
N GLU A 328 30.48 11.24 18.97
CA GLU A 328 30.91 9.85 18.87
C GLU A 328 30.01 9.14 17.86
N GLU A 329 30.59 8.83 16.71
CA GLU A 329 30.21 7.81 15.72
C GLU A 329 28.75 7.31 15.84
N MET A 330 27.81 8.17 15.45
CA MET A 330 26.39 7.88 15.49
C MET A 330 26.10 6.77 14.47
N ALA A 331 25.81 5.56 14.96
CA ALA A 331 25.49 4.41 14.14
C ALA A 331 24.46 4.79 13.07
N ARG A 332 24.82 4.60 11.79
CA ARG A 332 23.88 4.74 10.67
C ARG A 332 22.79 3.70 10.85
N LEU A 333 21.70 4.13 11.47
CA LEU A 333 20.48 3.38 11.53
C LEU A 333 20.01 3.19 10.08
N ASP A 334 19.88 1.93 9.65
CA ASP A 334 19.59 1.54 8.27
C ASP A 334 18.57 2.47 7.63
N GLU A 335 18.92 3.10 6.50
CA GLU A 335 17.99 3.95 5.77
C GLU A 335 16.71 3.18 5.49
N VAL A 336 15.55 3.77 5.79
CA VAL A 336 14.28 3.19 5.34
C VAL A 336 14.37 3.07 3.82
N PRO A 337 14.39 1.84 3.27
CA PRO A 337 14.95 1.66 1.94
C PRO A 337 14.01 2.16 0.84
N PHE A 338 12.70 2.20 1.11
CA PHE A 338 11.65 2.69 0.21
C PHE A 338 10.28 2.63 0.93
N LEU A 339 9.28 3.33 0.37
CA LEU A 339 7.86 3.12 0.65
C LEU A 339 7.30 2.08 -0.35
N PRO A 340 6.82 0.90 0.11
CA PRO A 340 6.15 -0.07 -0.76
C PRO A 340 4.89 0.51 -1.41
N CYS A 341 4.74 0.31 -2.71
CA CYS A 341 3.54 0.67 -3.48
C CYS A 341 3.00 -0.56 -4.22
N ILE A 342 1.87 -1.11 -3.80
CA ILE A 342 1.27 -2.31 -4.40
C ILE A 342 0.20 -1.88 -5.39
N ASN A 343 0.44 -2.12 -6.67
CA ASN A 343 -0.56 -1.97 -7.73
C ASN A 343 -1.30 -3.30 -7.91
N ALA A 344 -2.58 -3.30 -7.52
CA ALA A 344 -3.45 -4.47 -7.51
C ALA A 344 -4.49 -4.47 -8.64
N ALA A 345 -4.20 -3.82 -9.77
CA ALA A 345 -5.06 -3.85 -10.95
C ALA A 345 -5.33 -5.30 -11.38
N MET A 346 -6.59 -5.71 -11.39
CA MET A 346 -7.00 -7.08 -11.73
C MET A 346 -7.13 -7.29 -13.24
N MET A 347 -7.02 -6.23 -14.01
CA MET A 347 -7.19 -6.24 -15.45
C MET A 347 -5.98 -5.64 -16.13
N VAL A 348 -5.46 -6.34 -17.14
CA VAL A 348 -4.45 -5.80 -18.06
C VAL A 348 -4.85 -6.10 -19.49
N GLY A 349 -4.97 -5.04 -20.29
CA GLY A 349 -5.06 -5.17 -21.75
C GLY A 349 -3.69 -5.48 -22.34
N ARG A 350 -3.42 -6.75 -22.68
CA ARG A 350 -2.18 -7.17 -23.34
C ARG A 350 -2.49 -7.63 -24.77
N PHE A 351 -1.96 -6.94 -25.78
CA PHE A 351 -2.11 -7.30 -27.21
C PHE A 351 -3.57 -7.55 -27.65
N GLY A 352 -4.53 -6.78 -27.11
CA GLY A 352 -5.95 -6.94 -27.43
C GLY A 352 -6.67 -8.08 -26.69
N GLN A 353 -6.00 -8.75 -25.74
CA GLN A 353 -6.63 -9.68 -24.81
C GLN A 353 -6.65 -9.11 -23.39
N ASN A 354 -7.83 -9.15 -22.78
CA ASN A 354 -8.06 -8.76 -21.39
C ASN A 354 -7.71 -9.95 -20.49
N VAL A 355 -6.55 -9.87 -19.84
CA VAL A 355 -6.09 -10.91 -18.89
C VAL A 355 -6.54 -10.53 -17.49
N LEU A 356 -7.19 -11.48 -16.81
CA LEU A 356 -7.51 -11.36 -15.39
C LEU A 356 -6.26 -11.70 -14.58
N LEU A 357 -5.83 -10.75 -13.74
CA LEU A 357 -4.72 -10.90 -12.82
C LEU A 357 -5.20 -11.39 -11.45
N SER A 358 -4.24 -11.75 -10.60
CA SER A 358 -4.52 -12.32 -9.28
C SER A 358 -4.64 -11.21 -8.22
N PRO A 359 -5.46 -11.39 -7.17
CA PRO A 359 -5.49 -10.45 -6.04
C PRO A 359 -4.14 -10.35 -5.35
N SER A 360 -3.83 -9.18 -4.83
CA SER A 360 -2.63 -8.93 -4.04
C SER A 360 -2.89 -9.15 -2.55
N VAL A 361 -1.94 -9.77 -1.84
CA VAL A 361 -2.01 -10.05 -0.41
C VAL A 361 -0.75 -9.55 0.27
N VAL A 362 -0.90 -8.86 1.40
CA VAL A 362 0.21 -8.36 2.20
C VAL A 362 -0.13 -8.40 3.69
N ASP A 363 0.86 -8.74 4.51
CA ASP A 363 0.71 -8.83 5.96
C ASP A 363 1.39 -7.61 6.62
N LEU A 364 0.63 -6.79 7.35
CA LEU A 364 1.17 -5.64 8.07
C LEU A 364 1.46 -6.00 9.52
N GLU A 365 2.68 -5.75 9.99
CA GLU A 365 3.04 -5.82 11.42
C GLU A 365 2.12 -4.96 12.28
N LEU A 366 1.60 -5.45 13.41
CA LEU A 366 0.79 -4.63 14.31
C LEU A 366 1.63 -3.78 15.27
#